data_AF-A0A835YLS9-F1
#
_entry.id   AF-A0A835YLS9-F1
#
_cell.length_a   1.000
_cell.length_b   1.000
_cell.length_c   1.000
_cell.angle_alpha   90.00
_cell.angle_beta   90.00
_cell.angle_gamma   90.00
#
_symmetry.space_group_name_H-M   'P 1'
#
loop_
_entity.id
_entity.type
_entity.pdbx_description
1 polymer ?
#
loop_
_entity_poly.entity_id
_entity_poly.type
_entity_poly.pdbx_seq_one_letter_code
_entity_poly.pdbx_strand_id
1 'polypeptide(L)'
;MCSAPAEDASAPRSLALPPRFAEKLNVPLDQPFHVVKEGPPTTEELTSENLIKIICERSSDEETNWLAWKCLGYRCSAATGEWTADEVFPGWKSKYPQPPDLIGVTRVYSKEVDGPTMKANQALVRAIPLEHKQSLKTHMTPLGFTGFKLDELTPNRTRRAQVLNFILYYREELFGVSLEELQRRKEARAAAAAQEHIAHQNLMNE
;
A
#
# COMPACT_ATOMS: atom_id res chain seq x y z
N MET A 1 1.42 -44.19 -27.08
CA MET A 1 0.57 -43.01 -26.78
C MET A 1 1.00 -42.49 -25.43
N CYS A 2 1.93 -41.52 -25.39
CA CYS A 2 2.44 -40.96 -24.14
C CYS A 2 1.50 -39.87 -23.65
N SER A 3 0.84 -40.11 -22.52
CA SER A 3 0.15 -39.07 -21.76
C SER A 3 1.18 -38.36 -20.88
N ALA A 4 1.35 -37.06 -21.08
CA ALA A 4 2.10 -36.21 -20.15
C ALA A 4 1.18 -35.80 -18.99
N PRO A 5 1.66 -35.80 -17.73
CA PRO A 5 0.86 -35.38 -16.58
C PRO A 5 0.72 -33.85 -16.52
N ALA A 6 -0.41 -33.41 -15.96
CA ALA A 6 -0.75 -32.02 -15.73
C ALA A 6 0.34 -31.29 -14.91
N GLU A 7 0.79 -30.15 -15.41
CA GLU A 7 1.65 -29.22 -14.69
C GLU A 7 0.90 -28.66 -13.48
N ASP A 8 1.39 -28.98 -12.30
CA ASP A 8 1.01 -28.41 -11.01
C ASP A 8 1.38 -26.91 -10.99
N ALA A 9 0.36 -26.04 -10.96
CA ALA A 9 0.49 -24.59 -10.96
C ALA A 9 0.75 -24.02 -9.55
N SER A 10 1.69 -24.60 -8.80
CA SER A 10 2.02 -24.18 -7.43
C SER A 10 3.54 -24.14 -7.17
N ALA A 11 4.26 -23.38 -7.99
CA ALA A 11 5.62 -22.97 -7.66
C ALA A 11 5.67 -21.43 -7.55
N PRO A 12 6.25 -20.86 -6.48
CA PRO A 12 6.33 -19.41 -6.32
C PRO A 12 7.14 -18.82 -7.47
N ARG A 13 6.46 -18.08 -8.36
CA ARG A 13 7.07 -17.47 -9.54
C ARG A 13 8.08 -16.38 -9.13
N SER A 14 9.35 -16.76 -9.23
CA SER A 14 10.55 -15.91 -9.35
C SER A 14 10.85 -14.96 -8.19
N LEU A 15 11.66 -15.47 -7.27
CA LEU A 15 12.45 -14.70 -6.31
C LEU A 15 13.50 -13.88 -7.07
N ALA A 16 13.18 -12.62 -7.36
CA ALA A 16 14.23 -11.63 -7.43
C ALA A 16 15.02 -11.69 -6.10
N LEU A 17 16.34 -11.51 -6.16
CA LEU A 17 17.15 -11.48 -4.94
C LEU A 17 16.53 -10.46 -3.99
N PRO A 18 16.25 -10.83 -2.73
CA PRO A 18 15.64 -9.90 -1.80
C PRO A 18 16.55 -8.66 -1.70
N PRO A 19 15.97 -7.46 -1.49
CA PRO A 19 16.77 -6.26 -1.30
C PRO A 19 17.85 -6.49 -0.24
N ARG A 20 19.05 -5.92 -0.38
CA ARG A 20 20.16 -6.19 0.55
C ARG A 20 19.87 -5.79 2.00
N PHE A 21 18.91 -4.90 2.23
CA PHE A 21 18.47 -4.57 3.60
C PHE A 21 17.73 -5.74 4.27
N ALA A 22 17.15 -6.66 3.49
CA ALA A 22 16.37 -7.78 4.01
C ALA A 22 17.19 -8.73 4.90
N GLU A 23 18.49 -8.88 4.62
CA GLU A 23 19.44 -9.68 5.43
C GLU A 23 19.66 -9.10 6.83
N LYS A 24 19.38 -7.79 7.02
CA LYS A 24 19.58 -7.07 8.28
C LYS A 24 18.27 -6.91 9.06
N LEU A 25 17.16 -7.43 8.54
CA LEU A 25 15.88 -7.31 9.22
C LEU A 25 15.83 -8.24 10.43
N ASN A 26 15.34 -7.72 11.55
CA ASN A 26 15.10 -8.51 12.76
C ASN A 26 13.69 -9.13 12.74
N VAL A 27 13.28 -9.70 11.61
CA VAL A 27 11.92 -10.22 11.37
C VAL A 27 12.00 -11.56 10.65
N PRO A 28 11.17 -12.57 11.01
CA PRO A 28 11.07 -13.83 10.27
C PRO A 28 10.46 -13.60 8.88
N LEU A 29 11.31 -13.58 7.85
CA LEU A 29 10.91 -13.45 6.43
C LEU A 29 10.57 -14.79 5.77
N ASP A 30 10.79 -15.90 6.47
CA ASP A 30 10.50 -17.27 6.05
C ASP A 30 8.99 -17.59 6.12
N GLN A 31 8.26 -16.90 7.00
CA GLN A 31 6.83 -17.04 7.11
C GLN A 31 6.10 -16.40 5.91
N PRO A 32 5.03 -17.03 5.38
CA PRO A 32 4.28 -16.47 4.27
C PRO A 32 3.70 -15.11 4.60
N PHE A 33 3.44 -14.31 3.56
CA PHE A 33 2.70 -13.07 3.71
C PHE A 33 1.27 -13.39 4.11
N HIS A 34 0.80 -12.78 5.20
CA HIS A 34 -0.55 -13.00 5.71
C HIS A 34 -1.49 -11.97 5.09
N VAL A 35 -2.39 -12.44 4.22
CA VAL A 35 -3.52 -11.66 3.71
C VAL A 35 -4.71 -12.56 3.44
N VAL A 36 -5.88 -12.13 3.89
CA VAL A 36 -7.15 -12.75 3.59
C VAL A 36 -7.84 -11.88 2.56
N LYS A 37 -8.17 -12.45 1.40
CA LYS A 37 -8.79 -11.72 0.29
C LYS A 37 -10.14 -11.08 0.68
N GLU A 38 -10.86 -11.73 1.58
CA GLU A 38 -12.21 -11.36 1.99
C GLU A 38 -12.22 -10.44 3.22
N GLY A 39 -13.29 -9.65 3.33
CA GLY A 39 -13.54 -8.80 4.50
C GLY A 39 -12.71 -7.50 4.56
N PRO A 40 -12.80 -6.77 5.68
CA PRO A 40 -11.97 -5.59 5.96
C PRO A 40 -10.53 -6.00 6.34
N PRO A 41 -9.57 -5.05 6.32
CA PRO A 41 -8.22 -5.33 6.79
C PRO A 41 -8.22 -5.70 8.27
N THR A 42 -7.40 -6.68 8.67
CA THR A 42 -7.29 -7.15 10.07
C THR A 42 -6.06 -6.56 10.75
N THR A 43 -6.02 -6.64 12.08
CA THR A 43 -4.83 -6.25 12.87
C THR A 43 -3.61 -7.07 12.50
N GLU A 44 -3.78 -8.37 12.22
CA GLU A 44 -2.71 -9.30 11.84
C GLU A 44 -2.07 -8.91 10.50
N GLU A 45 -2.89 -8.52 9.53
CA GLU A 45 -2.43 -8.06 8.21
C GLU A 45 -1.63 -6.75 8.27
N LEU A 46 -1.96 -5.88 9.23
CA LEU A 46 -1.36 -4.54 9.40
C LEU A 46 -0.17 -4.51 10.36
N THR A 47 0.27 -5.66 10.87
CA THR A 47 1.48 -5.77 11.71
C THR A 47 2.73 -5.32 10.93
N SER A 48 3.67 -4.66 11.60
CA SER A 48 4.90 -4.20 10.94
C SER A 48 5.71 -5.37 10.36
N GLU A 49 5.68 -6.54 11.01
CA GLU A 49 6.31 -7.78 10.54
C GLU A 49 5.68 -8.35 9.27
N ASN A 50 4.36 -8.22 9.10
CA ASN A 50 3.71 -8.62 7.86
C ASN A 50 3.94 -7.59 6.75
N LEU A 51 3.86 -6.30 7.09
CA LEU A 51 3.98 -5.20 6.12
C LEU A 51 5.39 -5.09 5.50
N ILE A 52 6.45 -5.36 6.26
CA ILE A 52 7.83 -5.33 5.73
C ILE A 52 8.04 -6.37 4.60
N LYS A 53 7.27 -7.47 4.60
CA LYS A 53 7.32 -8.50 3.55
C LYS A 53 6.95 -7.94 2.17
N ILE A 54 6.14 -6.87 2.11
CA ILE A 54 5.76 -6.21 0.85
C ILE A 54 6.99 -5.63 0.14
N ILE A 55 7.85 -4.92 0.86
CA ILE A 55 9.05 -4.31 0.27
C ILE A 55 10.22 -5.28 0.13
N CYS A 56 10.20 -6.39 0.87
CA CYS A 56 11.13 -7.50 0.71
C CYS A 56 10.76 -8.45 -0.44
N GLU A 57 9.68 -8.18 -1.19
CA GLU A 57 9.17 -9.05 -2.26
C GLU A 57 8.85 -10.47 -1.77
N ARG A 58 8.43 -10.59 -0.50
CA ARG A 58 7.95 -11.84 0.12
C ARG A 58 6.43 -12.02 0.01
N SER A 59 5.74 -11.03 -0.57
CA SER A 59 4.34 -11.11 -1.00
C SER A 59 4.25 -11.11 -2.52
N SER A 60 3.23 -11.76 -3.09
CA SER A 60 2.92 -11.63 -4.51
C SER A 60 2.40 -10.22 -4.85
N ASP A 61 2.41 -9.89 -6.15
CA ASP A 61 1.92 -8.59 -6.63
C ASP A 61 0.39 -8.49 -6.39
N GLU A 62 -0.33 -9.61 -6.54
CA GLU A 62 -1.76 -9.76 -6.28
C GLU A 62 -2.11 -9.62 -4.81
N GLU A 63 -1.41 -10.32 -3.91
CA GLU A 63 -1.65 -10.23 -2.47
C GLU A 63 -1.43 -8.81 -1.93
N THR A 64 -0.40 -8.13 -2.45
CA THR A 64 -0.11 -6.73 -2.11
C THR A 64 -1.26 -5.83 -2.56
N ASN A 65 -1.79 -6.07 -3.77
CA ASN A 65 -2.97 -5.37 -4.27
C ASN A 65 -4.20 -5.64 -3.40
N TRP A 66 -4.46 -6.88 -2.99
CA TRP A 66 -5.60 -7.22 -2.14
C TRP A 66 -5.59 -6.43 -0.83
N LEU A 67 -4.45 -6.41 -0.12
CA LEU A 67 -4.33 -5.64 1.12
C LEU A 67 -4.54 -4.14 0.87
N ALA A 68 -3.94 -3.59 -0.20
CA ALA A 68 -4.13 -2.19 -0.55
C ALA A 68 -5.59 -1.86 -0.88
N TRP A 69 -6.29 -2.73 -1.60
CA TRP A 69 -7.71 -2.58 -1.93
C TRP A 69 -8.59 -2.64 -0.69
N LYS A 70 -8.31 -3.54 0.25
CA LYS A 70 -8.99 -3.61 1.55
C LYS A 70 -8.84 -2.30 2.33
N CYS A 71 -7.64 -1.73 2.37
CA CYS A 71 -7.36 -0.43 2.99
C CYS A 71 -8.02 0.75 2.26
N LEU A 72 -8.22 0.67 0.94
CA LEU A 72 -8.96 1.67 0.16
C LEU A 72 -10.48 1.59 0.36
N GLY A 73 -10.98 0.51 0.96
CA GLY A 73 -12.41 0.28 1.19
C GLY A 73 -13.08 -0.65 0.18
N TYR A 74 -12.33 -1.29 -0.73
CA TYR A 74 -12.92 -2.34 -1.57
C TYR A 74 -13.16 -3.59 -0.72
N ARG A 75 -14.21 -4.34 -1.07
CA ARG A 75 -14.56 -5.59 -0.40
C ARG A 75 -14.72 -6.70 -1.42
N CYS A 76 -14.03 -7.82 -1.22
CA CYS A 76 -14.25 -9.01 -2.03
C CYS A 76 -15.45 -9.77 -1.47
N SER A 77 -16.44 -10.04 -2.33
CA SER A 77 -17.57 -10.91 -2.02
C SER A 77 -17.10 -12.37 -1.99
N ALA A 78 -17.34 -13.08 -0.90
CA ALA A 78 -17.05 -14.51 -0.79
C ALA A 78 -17.89 -15.35 -1.78
N ALA A 79 -19.10 -14.87 -2.09
CA ALA A 79 -20.05 -15.60 -2.95
C ALA A 79 -19.68 -15.52 -4.44
N THR A 80 -19.13 -14.39 -4.89
CA THR A 80 -18.84 -14.15 -6.33
C THR A 80 -17.36 -14.02 -6.64
N GLY A 81 -16.51 -13.79 -5.62
CA GLY A 81 -15.09 -13.50 -5.80
C GLY A 81 -14.80 -12.11 -6.40
N GLU A 82 -15.85 -11.29 -6.59
CA GLU A 82 -15.79 -9.95 -7.17
C GLU A 82 -15.57 -8.89 -6.10
N TRP A 83 -14.92 -7.79 -6.49
CA TRP A 83 -14.67 -6.65 -5.63
C TRP A 83 -15.75 -5.58 -5.78
N THR A 84 -16.32 -5.12 -4.67
CA THR A 84 -17.25 -3.99 -4.64
C THR A 84 -16.57 -2.75 -4.08
N ALA A 85 -17.07 -1.58 -4.48
CA ALA A 85 -16.53 -0.27 -4.09
C ALA A 85 -17.49 0.49 -3.14
N ASP A 86 -18.27 -0.24 -2.34
CA ASP A 86 -19.34 0.36 -1.53
C ASP A 86 -18.80 1.21 -0.38
N GLU A 87 -17.70 0.76 0.22
CA GLU A 87 -17.01 1.46 1.33
C GLU A 87 -15.78 2.27 0.87
N VAL A 88 -15.56 2.38 -0.44
CA VAL A 88 -14.42 3.11 -1.00
C VAL A 88 -14.64 4.62 -0.88
N PHE A 89 -13.57 5.35 -0.56
CA PHE A 89 -13.59 6.81 -0.50
C PHE A 89 -14.23 7.43 -1.75
N PRO A 90 -15.23 8.33 -1.64
CA PRO A 90 -16.00 8.82 -2.79
C PRO A 90 -15.14 9.39 -3.92
N GLY A 91 -14.11 10.17 -3.58
CA GLY A 91 -13.19 10.75 -4.56
C GLY A 91 -12.32 9.71 -5.29
N TRP A 92 -12.03 8.58 -4.63
CA TRP A 92 -11.36 7.44 -5.24
C TRP A 92 -12.32 6.63 -6.11
N LYS A 93 -13.49 6.27 -5.55
CA LYS A 93 -14.56 5.51 -6.22
C LYS A 93 -14.98 6.13 -7.55
N SER A 94 -15.08 7.45 -7.62
CA SER A 94 -15.43 8.17 -8.86
C SER A 94 -14.42 7.93 -9.99
N LYS A 95 -13.14 7.79 -9.66
CA LYS A 95 -12.06 7.56 -10.64
C LYS A 95 -11.82 6.08 -10.91
N TYR A 96 -12.04 5.25 -9.89
CA TYR A 96 -11.75 3.82 -9.89
C TYR A 96 -12.95 3.06 -9.30
N PRO A 97 -14.03 2.86 -10.08
CA PRO A 97 -15.19 2.09 -9.62
C PRO A 97 -14.86 0.60 -9.42
N GLN A 98 -13.83 0.12 -10.12
CA GLN A 98 -13.24 -1.20 -9.97
C GLN A 98 -11.82 -1.07 -9.41
N PRO A 99 -11.33 -2.04 -8.61
CA PRO A 99 -10.02 -1.97 -8.00
C PRO A 99 -8.93 -1.98 -9.09
N PRO A 100 -8.08 -0.93 -9.17
CA PRO A 100 -7.01 -0.88 -10.17
C PRO A 100 -5.79 -1.67 -9.70
N ASP A 101 -5.00 -2.17 -10.64
CA ASP A 101 -3.65 -2.65 -10.31
C ASP A 101 -2.77 -1.47 -9.86
N LEU A 102 -2.10 -1.61 -8.71
CA LEU A 102 -1.22 -0.58 -8.13
C LEU A 102 0.26 -0.94 -8.24
N ILE A 103 0.58 -2.20 -8.52
CA ILE A 103 1.95 -2.76 -8.50
C ILE A 103 2.45 -3.01 -9.92
N GLY A 104 1.61 -3.52 -10.81
CA GLY A 104 2.00 -3.95 -12.15
C GLY A 104 2.22 -5.46 -12.21
N VAL A 105 1.15 -6.22 -11.96
CA VAL A 105 1.14 -7.70 -11.90
C VAL A 105 1.71 -8.32 -13.19
N THR A 106 1.41 -7.71 -14.34
CA THR A 106 1.90 -8.18 -15.64
C THR A 106 3.41 -7.97 -15.85
N ARG A 107 4.05 -7.11 -15.04
CA ARG A 107 5.47 -6.73 -15.14
C ARG A 107 5.92 -6.25 -16.53
N VAL A 108 4.97 -5.74 -17.33
CA VAL A 108 5.22 -5.13 -18.64
C VAL A 108 5.18 -3.62 -18.49
N TYR A 109 6.33 -2.96 -18.66
CA TYR A 109 6.49 -1.51 -18.43
C TYR A 109 6.34 -0.62 -19.67
N SER A 110 5.82 -1.18 -20.78
CA SER A 110 5.43 -0.36 -21.94
C SER A 110 4.32 0.61 -21.55
N LYS A 111 4.36 1.84 -22.07
CA LYS A 111 3.45 2.94 -21.70
C LYS A 111 1.98 2.57 -21.84
N GLU A 112 1.63 1.74 -22.82
CA GLU A 112 0.26 1.33 -23.13
C GLU A 112 -0.30 0.41 -22.06
N VAL A 113 0.52 -0.54 -21.57
CA VAL A 113 0.13 -1.54 -20.57
C VAL A 113 0.26 -1.00 -19.14
N ASP A 114 1.34 -0.27 -18.88
CA ASP A 114 1.70 0.20 -17.53
C ASP A 114 1.09 1.56 -17.18
N GLY A 115 0.69 2.34 -18.17
CA GLY A 115 0.12 3.67 -18.00
C GLY A 115 -1.04 3.74 -17.01
N PRO A 116 -2.04 2.82 -17.06
CA PRO A 116 -3.12 2.76 -16.08
C PRO A 116 -2.62 2.49 -14.65
N THR A 117 -1.76 1.50 -14.46
CA THR A 117 -1.16 1.13 -13.16
C THR A 117 -0.37 2.28 -12.57
N MET A 118 0.47 2.93 -13.38
CA MET A 118 1.23 4.11 -12.97
C MET A 118 0.30 5.24 -12.52
N LYS A 119 -0.78 5.52 -13.26
CA LYS A 119 -1.73 6.58 -12.89
C LYS A 119 -2.46 6.27 -11.59
N ALA A 120 -2.90 5.02 -11.39
CA ALA A 120 -3.54 4.58 -10.16
C ALA A 120 -2.60 4.69 -8.96
N ASN A 121 -1.35 4.23 -9.10
CA ASN A 121 -0.33 4.38 -8.06
C ASN A 121 -0.04 5.85 -7.74
N GLN A 122 0.11 6.72 -8.75
CA GLN A 122 0.29 8.16 -8.50
C GLN A 122 -0.93 8.78 -7.81
N ALA A 123 -2.15 8.34 -8.11
CA ALA A 123 -3.34 8.78 -7.40
C ALA A 123 -3.29 8.35 -5.92
N LEU A 124 -2.80 7.13 -5.64
CA LEU A 124 -2.61 6.62 -4.28
C LEU A 124 -1.64 7.50 -3.49
N VAL A 125 -0.47 7.80 -4.07
CA VAL A 125 0.54 8.64 -3.44
C VAL A 125 0.03 10.05 -3.16
N ARG A 126 -0.80 10.61 -4.05
CA ARG A 126 -1.44 11.92 -3.86
C ARG A 126 -2.51 11.92 -2.77
N ALA A 127 -3.08 10.77 -2.43
CA ALA A 127 -4.08 10.64 -1.37
C ALA A 127 -3.47 10.68 0.05
N ILE A 128 -2.15 10.48 0.17
CA ILE A 128 -1.44 10.49 1.45
C ILE A 128 -1.12 11.93 1.86
N PRO A 129 -1.52 12.39 3.06
CA PRO A 129 -1.12 13.69 3.60
C PRO A 129 0.40 13.85 3.68
N LEU A 130 0.90 15.09 3.61
CA LEU A 130 2.33 15.38 3.60
C LEU A 130 3.07 14.81 4.82
N GLU A 131 2.43 14.85 5.99
CA GLU A 131 2.97 14.35 7.26
C GLU A 131 3.25 12.83 7.25
N HIS A 132 2.48 12.05 6.48
CA HIS A 132 2.65 10.60 6.37
C HIS A 132 3.45 10.18 5.12
N LYS A 133 4.04 11.11 4.36
CA LYS A 133 4.87 10.75 3.19
C LYS A 133 6.20 10.09 3.53
N GLN A 134 6.61 10.13 4.81
CA GLN A 134 7.83 9.47 5.29
C GLN A 134 7.53 8.34 6.30
N SER A 135 6.26 7.92 6.45
CA SER A 135 5.86 6.86 7.41
C SER A 135 6.65 5.55 7.21
N LEU A 136 7.05 5.25 5.97
CA LEU A 136 7.93 4.11 5.68
C LEU A 136 9.21 4.13 6.51
N LYS A 137 9.92 5.27 6.61
CA LYS A 137 11.14 5.37 7.41
C LYS A 137 10.82 5.24 8.90
N THR A 138 9.79 5.96 9.36
CA THR A 138 9.37 5.96 10.77
C THR A 138 9.10 4.56 11.31
N HIS A 139 8.37 3.73 10.55
CA HIS A 139 7.96 2.41 11.04
C HIS A 139 8.88 1.27 10.65
N MET A 140 9.56 1.36 9.51
CA MET A 140 10.37 0.24 9.02
C MET A 140 11.82 0.32 9.50
N THR A 141 12.35 1.50 9.81
CA THR A 141 13.73 1.64 10.33
C THR A 141 13.97 0.87 11.63
N PRO A 142 13.06 0.83 12.62
CA PRO A 142 13.20 -0.04 13.80
C PRO A 142 13.33 -1.53 13.47
N LEU A 143 12.81 -1.97 12.32
CA LEU A 143 12.94 -3.35 11.84
C LEU A 143 14.25 -3.61 11.08
N GLY A 144 15.05 -2.57 10.81
CA GLY A 144 16.29 -2.66 10.03
C GLY A 144 16.22 -2.11 8.61
N PHE A 145 15.10 -1.45 8.21
CA PHE A 145 15.00 -0.85 6.88
C PHE A 145 15.87 0.41 6.74
N THR A 146 16.82 0.35 5.82
CA THR A 146 17.76 1.45 5.52
C THR A 146 17.46 2.17 4.20
N GLY A 147 16.38 1.80 3.50
CA GLY A 147 16.09 2.26 2.12
C GLY A 147 16.60 1.30 1.05
N PHE A 148 16.13 1.52 -0.19
CA PHE A 148 16.61 0.84 -1.38
C PHE A 148 17.89 1.51 -1.89
N LYS A 149 18.82 0.71 -2.42
CA LYS A 149 19.94 1.26 -3.19
C LYS A 149 19.47 1.62 -4.60
N LEU A 150 20.20 2.52 -5.27
CA LEU A 150 19.83 3.01 -6.60
C LEU A 150 19.79 1.88 -7.65
N ASP A 151 20.69 0.90 -7.53
CA ASP A 151 20.75 -0.31 -8.38
C ASP A 151 19.60 -1.29 -8.12
N GLU A 152 18.90 -1.15 -7.00
CA GLU A 152 17.77 -2.00 -6.61
C GLU A 152 16.41 -1.36 -6.94
N LEU A 153 16.37 -0.13 -7.45
CA LEU A 153 15.14 0.57 -7.75
C LEU A 153 14.54 0.10 -9.09
N THR A 154 13.55 -0.78 -8.99
CA THR A 154 12.68 -1.16 -10.11
C THR A 154 11.31 -0.47 -9.99
N PRO A 155 10.53 -0.35 -11.09
CA PRO A 155 9.17 0.18 -11.01
C PRO A 155 8.29 -0.60 -10.02
N ASN A 156 8.42 -1.93 -9.99
CA ASN A 156 7.69 -2.79 -9.05
C ASN A 156 8.08 -2.49 -7.59
N ARG A 157 9.38 -2.44 -7.25
CA ARG A 157 9.85 -2.11 -5.89
C ARG A 157 9.42 -0.73 -5.42
N THR A 158 9.52 0.25 -6.32
CA THR A 158 9.09 1.62 -6.06
C THR A 158 7.59 1.67 -5.74
N ARG A 159 6.76 0.97 -6.51
CA ARG A 159 5.32 0.89 -6.29
C ARG A 159 4.96 0.16 -5.01
N ARG A 160 5.63 -0.94 -4.68
CA ARG A 160 5.48 -1.65 -3.40
C ARG A 160 5.76 -0.74 -2.21
N ALA A 161 6.82 0.07 -2.28
CA ALA A 161 7.13 1.05 -1.25
C ALA A 161 6.05 2.13 -1.14
N GLN A 162 5.53 2.62 -2.27
CA GLN A 162 4.45 3.61 -2.31
C GLN A 162 3.13 3.05 -1.75
N VAL A 163 2.79 1.82 -2.09
CA VAL A 163 1.63 1.11 -1.55
C VAL A 163 1.78 0.85 -0.06
N LEU A 164 2.96 0.40 0.38
CA LEU A 164 3.24 0.22 1.80
C LEU A 164 3.12 1.55 2.56
N ASN A 165 3.61 2.66 2.01
CA ASN A 165 3.47 3.96 2.66
C ASN A 165 2.00 4.35 2.84
N PHE A 166 1.13 4.05 1.87
CA PHE A 166 -0.32 4.23 2.00
C PHE A 166 -0.92 3.32 3.09
N ILE A 167 -0.53 2.04 3.13
CA ILE A 167 -1.03 1.10 4.15
C ILE A 167 -0.62 1.53 5.56
N LEU A 168 0.59 2.06 5.73
CA LEU A 168 1.05 2.61 7.01
C LEU A 168 0.21 3.83 7.43
N TYR A 169 -0.04 4.76 6.51
CA TYR A 169 -0.97 5.86 6.75
C TYR A 169 -2.36 5.36 7.15
N TYR A 170 -2.92 4.37 6.43
CA TYR A 170 -4.21 3.78 6.75
C TYR A 170 -4.21 3.19 8.18
N ARG A 171 -3.18 2.44 8.54
CA ARG A 171 -3.03 1.83 9.86
C ARG A 171 -3.01 2.86 10.99
N GLU A 172 -2.32 3.99 10.81
CA GLU A 172 -2.19 5.02 11.84
C GLU A 172 -3.46 5.87 11.99
N GLU A 173 -4.00 6.32 10.86
CA GLU A 173 -5.01 7.38 10.87
C GLU A 173 -6.43 6.86 10.71
N LEU A 174 -6.62 5.75 10.00
CA LEU A 174 -7.94 5.31 9.54
C LEU A 174 -8.40 4.00 10.20
N PHE A 175 -7.47 3.14 10.55
CA PHE A 175 -7.78 1.83 11.10
C PHE A 175 -8.34 1.94 12.53
N GLY A 176 -9.58 1.48 12.72
CA GLY A 176 -10.27 1.51 14.02
C GLY A 176 -10.73 2.89 14.49
N VAL A 177 -10.61 3.93 13.65
CA VAL A 177 -11.06 5.29 13.97
C VAL A 177 -12.48 5.50 13.47
N SER A 178 -13.36 6.01 14.34
CA SER A 178 -14.74 6.34 13.94
C SER A 178 -14.76 7.53 12.97
N LEU A 179 -15.78 7.59 12.11
CA LEU A 179 -15.96 8.71 11.16
C LEU A 179 -16.02 10.07 11.87
N GLU A 180 -16.63 10.13 13.05
CA GLU A 180 -16.72 11.35 13.86
C GLU A 180 -15.35 11.84 14.33
N GLU A 181 -14.49 10.91 14.77
CA GLU A 181 -13.14 11.25 15.22
C GLU A 181 -12.25 11.65 14.04
N LEU A 182 -12.40 11.01 12.87
CA LEU A 182 -11.73 11.45 11.64
C LEU A 182 -12.12 12.87 11.25
N GLN A 183 -13.43 13.19 11.32
CA GLN A 183 -13.94 14.51 11.01
C GLN A 183 -13.42 15.56 12.01
N ARG A 184 -13.44 15.26 13.30
CA ARG A 184 -12.86 16.12 14.35
C ARG A 184 -11.37 16.38 14.11
N ARG A 185 -10.58 15.35 13.80
CA ARG A 185 -9.14 15.50 13.48
C ARG A 185 -8.91 16.35 12.25
N LYS A 186 -9.76 16.20 11.22
CA LYS A 186 -9.68 17.02 10.00
C LYS A 186 -10.01 18.49 10.28
N GLU A 187 -11.04 18.75 11.07
CA GLU A 187 -11.44 20.11 11.48
C GLU A 187 -10.36 20.77 12.35
N ALA A 188 -9.82 20.04 13.33
CA ALA A 188 -8.71 20.51 14.16
C ALA A 188 -7.46 20.85 13.32
N ARG A 189 -7.11 20.00 12.36
CA ARG A 189 -6.01 20.27 11.41
C ARG A 189 -6.26 21.51 10.55
N ALA A 190 -7.47 21.66 10.02
CA ALA A 190 -7.84 22.83 9.23
C ALA A 190 -7.79 24.13 10.06
N ALA A 191 -8.23 24.07 11.32
CA ALA A 191 -8.17 25.21 12.23
C ALA A 191 -6.72 25.60 12.59
N ALA A 192 -5.86 24.62 12.87
CA ALA A 192 -4.44 24.86 13.16
C ALA A 192 -3.72 25.48 11.96
N ALA A 193 -3.91 24.93 10.75
CA ALA A 193 -3.32 25.47 9.53
C ALA A 193 -3.80 26.91 9.23
N ALA A 194 -5.08 27.21 9.49
CA ALA A 194 -5.61 28.57 9.35
C ALA A 194 -4.99 29.53 10.38
N GLN A 195 -4.81 29.10 11.63
CA GLN A 195 -4.15 29.90 12.67
C GLN A 195 -2.68 30.19 12.33
N GLU A 196 -1.94 29.20 11.84
CA GLU A 196 -0.56 29.39 11.37
C GLU A 196 -0.48 30.36 10.19
N HIS A 197 -1.42 30.27 9.24
CA HIS A 197 -1.46 31.19 8.12
C HIS A 197 -1.72 32.65 8.56
N ILE A 198 -2.64 32.86 9.49
CA ILE A 198 -2.93 34.18 10.06
C ILE A 198 -1.71 34.71 10.83
N ALA A 199 -1.07 33.87 11.65
CA ALA A 199 0.13 34.25 12.39
C ALA A 199 1.28 34.65 11.45
N HIS A 200 1.48 33.91 10.36
CA HIS A 200 2.48 34.22 9.35
C HIS A 200 2.17 35.53 8.60
N GLN A 201 0.90 35.79 8.28
CA GLN A 201 0.50 37.06 7.65
C GLN A 201 0.70 38.26 8.58
N ASN A 202 0.41 38.11 9.88
CA ASN A 202 0.63 39.19 10.85
C ASN A 202 2.12 39.51 11.00
N LEU A 203 2.99 38.49 11.03
CA LEU A 203 4.45 38.67 11.13
C LEU A 203 5.07 39.35 9.89
N MET A 204 4.46 39.21 8.72
CA MET A 204 4.94 39.84 7.46
C MET A 204 4.46 41.28 7.29
N ASN A 205 3.52 41.74 8.13
CA ASN A 205 2.94 43.09 8.08
C ASN A 205 3.46 44.01 9.21
N GLU A 206 4.34 43.51 10.08
CA GLU A 206 5.09 44.27 11.10
C GLU A 206 6.51 44.58 10.62
#